data_AF-A0A947W0I3-F1
#
_entry.id   AF-A0A947W0I3-F1
#
_cell.length_a   1.000
_cell.length_b   1.000
_cell.length_c   1.000
_cell.angle_alpha   90.00
_cell.angle_beta   90.00
_cell.angle_gamma   90.00
#
_symmetry.space_group_name_H-M   'P 1'
#
loop_
_entity.id
_entity.type
_entity.pdbx_description
1 polymer ?
#
loop_
_entity_poly.entity_id
_entity_poly.type
_entity_poly.pdbx_seq_one_letter_code
_entity_poly.pdbx_strand_id
1 'polypeptide(L)'
;MGRFSGPVMVAKAARAQLALFPWYLDGSPDIVAGNTVYSASGSVKSQISATDGYNAVANFDSDNMAEIVLVSGGYVRLLEHDCSVKWGPVAIPGGGAGGPPTVADYDNDGEPEIGVAGATRYVVFETNGSLKWAAATQDGSSNRTGSSVFDFENDGIAEVIYSDEITLRVYRGSDGLVLFQTLLSSCTWHEYPLVADVDGDNQAEILAVANNNCGFGPQQGIYVYGDADEKWVPTRQIWNQHTYHITNVNPDGTIPIFENVNWLEPGLNNFRLNAFFEFEGPPCDIDRNSVVDINDIRAITTARNTPAVPGDARDVDGDGVITLNDARQCVLECTNPRCAP
;
A
#
# COMPACT_ATOMS: atom_id res chain seq x y z
N MET A 1 25.40 -29.65 -2.53
CA MET A 1 24.43 -30.04 -1.48
C MET A 1 24.63 -29.13 -0.28
N GLY A 2 23.89 -28.02 -0.23
CA GLY A 2 23.69 -27.24 1.00
C GLY A 2 22.21 -27.34 1.33
N ARG A 3 21.87 -28.07 2.39
CA ARG A 3 20.49 -28.17 2.86
C ARG A 3 20.21 -26.89 3.66
N PHE A 4 19.32 -26.05 3.17
CA PHE A 4 18.63 -25.08 4.02
C PHE A 4 17.62 -25.87 4.85
N SER A 5 17.93 -26.09 6.12
CA SER A 5 17.02 -26.64 7.12
C SER A 5 16.67 -25.54 8.10
N GLY A 6 15.63 -24.79 7.77
CA GLY A 6 14.84 -23.99 8.69
C GLY A 6 13.37 -24.19 8.30
N PRO A 7 12.42 -24.19 9.24
CA PRO A 7 11.01 -24.21 8.88
C PRO A 7 10.70 -22.93 8.12
N VAL A 8 10.64 -23.01 6.80
CA VAL A 8 9.87 -22.05 6.01
C VAL A 8 8.44 -22.25 6.48
N MET A 9 7.91 -21.33 7.27
CA MET A 9 6.47 -21.25 7.48
C MET A 9 5.85 -20.91 6.14
N VAL A 10 5.57 -21.96 5.36
CA VAL A 10 4.57 -21.90 4.31
C VAL A 10 3.26 -21.75 5.05
N ALA A 11 2.84 -20.50 5.28
CA ALA A 11 1.49 -20.19 5.69
C ALA A 11 0.56 -20.95 4.73
N LYS A 12 -0.18 -21.90 5.29
CA LYS A 12 -1.03 -22.80 4.53
C LYS A 12 -2.13 -21.94 3.89
N ALA A 13 -1.98 -21.64 2.60
CA ALA A 13 -3.02 -21.08 1.74
C ALA A 13 -4.35 -21.80 2.02
N ALA A 14 -5.43 -21.11 2.40
CA ALA A 14 -6.21 -20.32 1.45
C ALA A 14 -7.14 -19.27 2.10
N ARG A 15 -6.85 -18.77 3.32
CA ARG A 15 -7.71 -17.74 3.96
C ARG A 15 -7.01 -16.68 4.80
N ALA A 16 -5.78 -16.91 5.24
CA ALA A 16 -4.98 -15.91 5.96
C ALA A 16 -3.95 -15.26 5.04
N GLN A 17 -3.90 -13.93 5.03
CA GLN A 17 -2.80 -13.16 4.46
C GLN A 17 -1.91 -12.63 5.56
N LEU A 18 -0.61 -12.58 5.29
CA LEU A 18 0.43 -12.24 6.26
C LEU A 18 0.70 -10.73 6.20
N ALA A 19 0.26 -9.98 7.19
CA ALA A 19 0.74 -8.61 7.42
C ALA A 19 1.79 -8.64 8.53
N LEU A 20 2.94 -8.00 8.29
CA LEU A 20 3.97 -7.78 9.30
C LEU A 20 3.80 -6.39 9.88
N PHE A 21 3.78 -6.26 11.19
CA PHE A 21 3.68 -4.96 11.83
C PHE A 21 4.12 -5.02 13.29
N PRO A 22 4.75 -3.97 13.84
CA PRO A 22 5.08 -3.92 15.26
C PRO A 22 3.85 -3.62 16.14
N TRP A 23 3.31 -4.62 16.84
CA TRP A 23 2.12 -4.52 17.71
C TRP A 23 2.29 -3.61 18.93
N TYR A 24 3.52 -3.31 19.34
CA TYR A 24 3.83 -2.39 20.45
C TYR A 24 4.98 -1.44 20.11
N LEU A 25 5.34 -1.29 18.82
CA LEU A 25 6.51 -0.51 18.40
C LEU A 25 7.81 -0.94 19.11
N ASP A 26 7.91 -2.23 19.49
CA ASP A 26 9.01 -2.79 20.27
C ASP A 26 10.19 -3.27 19.40
N GLY A 27 10.10 -3.06 18.09
CA GLY A 27 11.10 -3.46 17.10
C GLY A 27 11.06 -4.94 16.71
N SER A 28 10.13 -5.75 17.24
CA SER A 28 9.88 -7.11 16.77
C SER A 28 8.61 -7.16 15.94
N PRO A 29 8.65 -7.60 14.67
CA PRO A 29 7.44 -7.67 13.86
C PRO A 29 6.52 -8.77 14.38
N ASP A 30 5.23 -8.45 14.46
CA ASP A 30 4.17 -9.41 14.65
C ASP A 30 3.48 -9.72 13.32
N ILE A 31 2.80 -10.85 13.31
CA ILE A 31 2.21 -11.45 12.13
C ILE A 31 0.70 -11.45 12.32
N VAL A 32 -0.05 -10.65 11.55
CA VAL A 32 -1.49 -10.84 11.41
C VAL A 32 -1.73 -11.87 10.32
N ALA A 33 -2.45 -12.93 10.67
CA ALA A 33 -2.89 -13.96 9.75
C ALA A 33 -4.38 -14.21 10.00
N GLY A 34 -5.20 -13.45 9.26
CA GLY A 34 -6.65 -13.41 9.39
C GLY A 34 -7.12 -13.10 10.81
N ASN A 35 -7.75 -14.06 11.49
CA ASN A 35 -8.29 -13.84 12.84
C ASN A 35 -7.28 -14.06 13.98
N THR A 36 -5.99 -14.25 13.67
CA THR A 36 -4.96 -14.58 14.67
C THR A 36 -3.74 -13.69 14.49
N VAL A 37 -3.17 -13.25 15.61
CA VAL A 37 -1.92 -12.50 15.68
C VAL A 37 -0.87 -13.39 16.31
N TYR A 38 0.29 -13.49 15.66
CA TYR A 38 1.43 -14.28 16.11
C TYR A 38 2.62 -13.37 16.37
N SER A 39 3.46 -13.75 17.32
CA SER A 39 4.80 -13.17 17.46
C SER A 39 5.71 -13.55 16.29
N ALA A 40 6.86 -12.86 16.17
CA ALA A 40 7.95 -13.26 15.27
C ALA A 40 8.39 -14.74 15.43
N SER A 41 8.23 -15.32 16.63
CA SER A 41 8.52 -16.74 16.90
C SER A 41 7.41 -17.71 16.47
N GLY A 42 6.30 -17.20 15.93
CA GLY A 42 5.13 -17.98 15.56
C GLY A 42 4.23 -18.38 16.74
N SER A 43 4.42 -17.79 17.92
CA SER A 43 3.55 -18.04 19.07
C SER A 43 2.30 -17.17 18.98
N VAL A 44 1.12 -17.73 19.26
CA VAL A 44 -0.13 -16.96 19.24
C VAL A 44 -0.10 -15.91 20.35
N LYS A 45 -0.20 -14.63 19.97
CA LYS A 45 -0.37 -13.49 20.88
C LYS A 45 -1.85 -13.25 21.18
N SER A 46 -2.67 -13.29 20.14
CA SER A 46 -4.12 -13.08 20.26
C SER A 46 -4.87 -13.81 19.15
N GLN A 47 -6.13 -14.16 19.41
CA GLN A 47 -7.03 -14.74 18.43
C GLN A 47 -8.45 -14.22 18.66
N ILE A 48 -9.03 -13.60 17.63
CA ILE A 48 -10.38 -13.06 17.69
C ILE A 48 -11.40 -14.18 17.50
N SER A 49 -12.53 -14.08 18.22
CA SER A 49 -13.69 -14.95 18.02
C SER A 49 -14.48 -14.57 16.76
N ALA A 50 -13.82 -14.68 15.60
CA ALA A 50 -14.36 -14.45 14.27
C ALA A 50 -13.87 -15.55 13.32
N THR A 51 -14.50 -15.68 12.16
CA THR A 51 -13.97 -16.53 11.09
C THR A 51 -12.67 -15.97 10.55
N ASP A 52 -11.79 -16.87 10.13
CA ASP A 52 -10.55 -16.52 9.43
C ASP A 52 -10.83 -15.81 8.09
N GLY A 53 -9.93 -14.93 7.67
CA GLY A 53 -10.13 -14.06 6.51
C GLY A 53 -8.95 -13.15 6.17
N TYR A 54 -9.20 -12.15 5.34
CA TYR A 54 -8.15 -11.24 4.87
C TYR A 54 -7.98 -10.04 5.80
N ASN A 55 -6.78 -9.48 5.80
CA ASN A 55 -6.42 -8.33 6.61
C ASN A 55 -5.76 -7.20 5.82
N ALA A 56 -5.82 -6.02 6.43
CA ALA A 56 -4.96 -4.88 6.20
C ALA A 56 -4.64 -4.26 7.57
N VAL A 57 -3.52 -3.56 7.65
CA VAL A 57 -3.08 -2.81 8.84
C VAL A 57 -2.81 -1.37 8.43
N ALA A 58 -3.32 -0.44 9.22
CA ALA A 58 -3.08 1.00 9.11
C ALA A 58 -3.51 1.64 10.43
N ASN A 59 -3.25 2.93 10.61
CA ASN A 59 -3.68 3.66 11.80
C ASN A 59 -5.02 4.35 11.53
N PHE A 60 -6.05 4.00 12.29
CA PHE A 60 -7.42 4.51 12.14
C PHE A 60 -7.84 5.39 13.33
N ASP A 61 -6.90 5.79 14.19
CA ASP A 61 -7.15 6.72 15.27
C ASP A 61 -5.95 7.63 15.62
N SER A 62 -5.99 8.24 16.79
CA SER A 62 -5.04 9.26 17.23
C SER A 62 -3.76 8.73 17.88
N ASP A 63 -3.63 7.42 18.10
CA ASP A 63 -2.41 6.83 18.66
C ASP A 63 -1.41 6.43 17.57
N ASN A 64 -0.29 5.79 17.92
CA ASN A 64 0.75 5.41 16.94
C ASN A 64 0.64 3.93 16.52
N MET A 65 -0.36 3.23 17.00
CA MET A 65 -0.58 1.81 16.81
C MET A 65 -1.39 1.59 15.54
N ALA A 66 -1.28 0.40 14.95
CA ALA A 66 -2.13 0.03 13.82
C ALA A 66 -3.37 -0.70 14.30
N GLU A 67 -4.51 -0.32 13.76
CA GLU A 67 -5.72 -1.11 13.77
C GLU A 67 -5.66 -2.18 12.67
N ILE A 68 -6.45 -3.23 12.86
CA ILE A 68 -6.55 -4.34 11.91
C ILE A 68 -7.93 -4.33 11.27
N VAL A 69 -7.96 -4.12 9.95
CA VAL A 69 -9.14 -4.44 9.15
C VAL A 69 -9.21 -5.95 8.99
N LEU A 70 -10.32 -6.57 9.37
CA LEU A 70 -10.59 -7.99 9.17
C LEU A 70 -11.83 -8.18 8.26
N VAL A 71 -11.60 -8.70 7.06
CA VAL A 71 -12.65 -9.10 6.12
C VAL A 71 -12.86 -10.61 6.23
N SER A 72 -14.00 -11.02 6.79
CA SER A 72 -14.33 -12.44 6.90
C SER A 72 -15.84 -12.72 6.93
N GLY A 73 -16.23 -13.78 6.21
CA GLY A 73 -17.61 -14.28 6.22
C GLY A 73 -18.65 -13.32 5.64
N GLY A 74 -18.23 -12.40 4.76
CA GLY A 74 -19.11 -11.36 4.19
C GLY A 74 -19.26 -10.12 5.07
N TYR A 75 -18.37 -9.95 6.04
CA TYR A 75 -18.36 -8.81 6.96
C TYR A 75 -16.98 -8.17 7.06
N VAL A 76 -16.97 -6.88 7.36
CA VAL A 76 -15.80 -6.10 7.74
C VAL A 76 -15.85 -5.82 9.24
N ARG A 77 -14.71 -5.93 9.92
CA ARG A 77 -14.48 -5.44 11.29
C ARG A 77 -13.25 -4.57 11.28
N LEU A 78 -13.23 -3.56 12.14
CA LEU A 78 -12.00 -2.90 12.55
C LEU A 78 -11.71 -3.32 13.98
N LEU A 79 -10.48 -3.74 14.20
CA LEU A 79 -9.98 -4.18 15.49
C LEU A 79 -8.93 -3.19 15.95
N GLU A 80 -8.95 -2.88 17.24
CA GLU A 80 -7.86 -2.15 17.87
C GLU A 80 -6.55 -2.94 17.76
N HIS A 81 -5.43 -2.25 17.97
CA HIS A 81 -4.11 -2.85 18.07
C HIS A 81 -4.00 -3.92 19.16
N ASP A 82 -4.99 -4.12 20.04
CA ASP A 82 -5.03 -5.16 21.06
C ASP A 82 -5.97 -6.35 20.69
N CYS A 83 -6.47 -6.39 19.45
CA CYS A 83 -7.50 -7.31 18.92
C CYS A 83 -8.91 -7.11 19.49
N SER A 84 -9.17 -6.12 20.34
CA SER A 84 -10.54 -5.79 20.72
C SER A 84 -11.28 -5.20 19.52
N VAL A 85 -12.61 -5.39 19.45
CA VAL A 85 -13.40 -4.90 18.32
C VAL A 85 -13.66 -3.41 18.50
N LYS A 86 -13.06 -2.57 17.65
CA LYS A 86 -13.34 -1.12 17.58
C LYS A 86 -14.75 -0.89 17.02
N TRP A 87 -15.06 -1.54 15.90
CA TRP A 87 -16.42 -1.60 15.37
C TRP A 87 -16.68 -2.83 14.49
N GLY A 88 -17.96 -3.07 14.22
CA GLY A 88 -18.45 -4.15 13.38
C GLY A 88 -18.93 -5.38 14.15
N PRO A 89 -19.29 -6.47 13.45
CA PRO A 89 -19.21 -6.62 12.00
C PRO A 89 -20.19 -5.75 11.22
N VAL A 90 -19.72 -5.16 10.12
CA VAL A 90 -20.54 -4.48 9.10
C VAL A 90 -20.67 -5.40 7.89
N ALA A 91 -21.88 -5.63 7.39
CA ALA A 91 -22.10 -6.50 6.24
C ALA A 91 -21.60 -5.83 4.95
N ILE A 92 -20.94 -6.58 4.07
CA ILE A 92 -20.50 -6.08 2.76
C ILE A 92 -21.73 -5.96 1.84
N PRO A 93 -22.10 -4.74 1.37
CA PRO A 93 -23.10 -4.57 0.33
C PRO A 93 -22.82 -5.48 -0.88
N GLY A 94 -23.86 -6.15 -1.38
CA GLY A 94 -23.70 -7.10 -2.48
C GLY A 94 -23.25 -8.51 -2.06
N GLY A 95 -22.94 -8.73 -0.79
CA GLY A 95 -22.63 -10.04 -0.22
C GLY A 95 -21.30 -10.63 -0.69
N GLY A 96 -21.17 -11.96 -0.63
CA GLY A 96 -19.91 -12.66 -0.88
C GLY A 96 -19.13 -12.94 0.40
N ALA A 97 -17.96 -13.58 0.29
CA ALA A 97 -17.10 -13.81 1.44
C ALA A 97 -16.26 -12.57 1.81
N GLY A 98 -16.01 -11.70 0.83
CA GLY A 98 -15.15 -10.52 0.96
C GLY A 98 -13.70 -10.86 0.65
N GLY A 99 -13.05 -10.01 -0.14
CA GLY A 99 -11.64 -10.16 -0.51
C GLY A 99 -10.65 -9.37 0.36
N PRO A 100 -9.36 -9.39 0.01
CA PRO A 100 -8.33 -8.57 0.65
C PRO A 100 -8.68 -7.07 0.66
N PRO A 101 -8.73 -6.41 1.84
CA PRO A 101 -9.09 -5.01 1.93
C PRO A 101 -7.96 -4.08 1.46
N THR A 102 -8.28 -2.96 0.83
CA THR A 102 -7.35 -1.85 0.62
C THR A 102 -7.54 -0.79 1.70
N VAL A 103 -6.48 -0.04 2.01
CA VAL A 103 -6.55 1.13 2.88
C VAL A 103 -5.87 2.30 2.21
N ALA A 104 -6.55 3.44 2.11
CA ALA A 104 -6.05 4.68 1.51
C ALA A 104 -6.94 5.86 1.92
N ASP A 105 -6.43 7.07 1.77
CA ASP A 105 -7.27 8.28 1.78
C ASP A 105 -8.00 8.37 0.43
N TYR A 106 -9.32 8.19 0.45
CA TYR A 106 -10.16 8.14 -0.74
C TYR A 106 -10.89 9.46 -1.01
N ASP A 107 -10.82 10.46 -0.15
CA ASP A 107 -11.44 11.77 -0.41
C ASP A 107 -10.64 13.00 0.05
N ASN A 108 -9.36 12.79 0.36
CA ASN A 108 -8.37 13.80 0.74
C ASN A 108 -8.78 14.55 2.01
N ASP A 109 -9.31 13.83 3.01
CA ASP A 109 -9.64 14.37 4.32
C ASP A 109 -8.59 14.06 5.40
N GLY A 110 -7.58 13.24 5.05
CA GLY A 110 -6.46 12.84 5.90
C GLY A 110 -6.73 11.59 6.73
N GLU A 111 -7.94 11.05 6.72
CA GLU A 111 -8.27 9.78 7.37
C GLU A 111 -8.21 8.62 6.36
N PRO A 112 -7.92 7.39 6.82
CA PRO A 112 -7.95 6.24 5.94
C PRO A 112 -9.35 5.61 5.83
N GLU A 113 -9.70 5.25 4.62
CA GLU A 113 -10.88 4.47 4.27
C GLU A 113 -10.55 3.03 3.88
N ILE A 114 -11.58 2.19 3.81
CA ILE A 114 -11.43 0.74 3.60
C ILE A 114 -12.16 0.32 2.32
N GLY A 115 -11.42 -0.15 1.31
CA GLY A 115 -11.97 -0.72 0.08
C GLY A 115 -12.06 -2.25 0.15
N VAL A 116 -13.20 -2.83 -0.24
CA VAL A 116 -13.44 -4.28 -0.21
C VAL A 116 -14.26 -4.73 -1.41
N ALA A 117 -13.80 -5.78 -2.10
CA ALA A 117 -14.60 -6.46 -3.11
C ALA A 117 -15.60 -7.43 -2.48
N GLY A 118 -16.86 -7.36 -2.92
CA GLY A 118 -17.93 -8.31 -2.65
C GLY A 118 -18.38 -9.05 -3.92
N ALA A 119 -19.41 -9.88 -3.82
CA ALA A 119 -19.85 -10.73 -4.94
C ALA A 119 -20.52 -9.97 -6.10
N THR A 120 -21.24 -8.89 -5.78
CA THR A 120 -21.98 -8.10 -6.79
C THR A 120 -21.69 -6.61 -6.69
N ARG A 121 -20.78 -6.22 -5.79
CA ARG A 121 -20.38 -4.83 -5.60
C ARG A 121 -18.93 -4.75 -5.16
N TYR A 122 -18.26 -3.68 -5.58
CA TYR A 122 -17.10 -3.14 -4.89
C TYR A 122 -17.58 -2.05 -3.91
N VAL A 123 -17.00 -1.99 -2.73
CA VAL A 123 -17.49 -1.14 -1.64
C VAL A 123 -16.34 -0.42 -0.96
N VAL A 124 -16.55 0.86 -0.64
CA VAL A 124 -15.67 1.64 0.23
C VAL A 124 -16.42 2.05 1.50
N PHE A 125 -15.77 1.87 2.64
CA PHE A 125 -16.24 2.31 3.96
C PHE A 125 -15.38 3.44 4.50
N GLU A 126 -16.03 4.37 5.20
CA GLU A 126 -15.34 5.37 6.03
C GLU A 126 -14.57 4.70 7.18
N THR A 127 -13.62 5.41 7.79
CA THR A 127 -12.86 5.02 8.99
C THR A 127 -13.75 4.47 10.11
N ASN A 128 -14.96 5.03 10.25
CA ASN A 128 -15.95 4.65 11.28
C ASN A 128 -16.84 3.45 10.89
N GLY A 129 -16.61 2.83 9.73
CA GLY A 129 -17.35 1.67 9.22
C GLY A 129 -18.68 2.01 8.53
N SER A 130 -19.02 3.29 8.36
CA SER A 130 -20.16 3.70 7.54
C SER A 130 -19.84 3.57 6.05
N LEU A 131 -20.87 3.39 5.22
CA LEU A 131 -20.71 3.22 3.79
C LEU A 131 -20.40 4.56 3.12
N LYS A 132 -19.24 4.68 2.46
CA LYS A 132 -18.89 5.84 1.61
C LYS A 132 -19.57 5.72 0.26
N TRP A 133 -19.28 4.65 -0.48
CA TRP A 133 -19.95 4.32 -1.75
C TRP A 133 -19.88 2.83 -2.09
N ALA A 134 -20.71 2.41 -3.06
CA ALA A 134 -20.66 1.05 -3.61
C ALA A 134 -20.99 1.03 -5.10
N ALA A 135 -20.11 0.44 -5.91
CA ALA A 135 -20.27 0.26 -7.35
C ALA A 135 -20.73 -1.17 -7.67
N ALA A 136 -21.58 -1.35 -8.67
CA ALA A 136 -22.02 -2.68 -9.10
C ALA A 136 -20.89 -3.40 -9.87
N THR A 137 -20.65 -4.67 -9.54
CA THR A 137 -19.63 -5.53 -10.15
C THR A 137 -20.16 -6.95 -10.33
N GLN A 138 -19.37 -7.82 -10.98
CA GLN A 138 -19.70 -9.21 -11.17
C GLN A 138 -18.55 -10.13 -10.71
N ASP A 139 -18.66 -10.69 -9.50
CA ASP A 139 -17.73 -11.71 -8.97
C ASP A 139 -18.51 -12.80 -8.22
N GLY A 140 -19.37 -13.50 -8.95
CA GLY A 140 -20.13 -14.63 -8.43
C GLY A 140 -19.28 -15.89 -8.28
N SER A 141 -18.16 -16.00 -9.00
CA SER A 141 -17.23 -17.12 -9.01
C SER A 141 -16.46 -17.21 -7.71
N SER A 142 -15.62 -16.22 -7.41
CA SER A 142 -14.76 -16.28 -6.22
C SER A 142 -15.37 -15.55 -5.04
N ASN A 143 -16.00 -14.39 -5.29
CA ASN A 143 -16.44 -13.40 -4.32
C ASN A 143 -15.38 -13.00 -3.27
N ARG A 144 -14.10 -13.05 -3.66
CA ARG A 144 -12.91 -12.94 -2.78
C ARG A 144 -11.73 -12.21 -3.43
N THR A 145 -11.90 -11.61 -4.60
CA THR A 145 -10.86 -10.82 -5.29
C THR A 145 -10.31 -9.70 -4.44
N GLY A 146 -9.04 -9.36 -4.62
CA GLY A 146 -8.52 -8.12 -4.08
C GLY A 146 -8.66 -6.96 -5.05
N SER A 147 -8.21 -5.79 -4.60
CA SER A 147 -7.97 -4.59 -5.40
C SER A 147 -6.61 -4.00 -5.01
N SER A 148 -6.15 -3.04 -5.81
CA SER A 148 -5.06 -2.13 -5.46
C SER A 148 -5.54 -0.69 -5.54
N VAL A 149 -4.71 0.22 -5.04
CA VAL A 149 -4.98 1.65 -5.01
C VAL A 149 -3.77 2.42 -5.52
N PHE A 150 -4.01 3.53 -6.20
CA PHE A 150 -2.99 4.46 -6.65
C PHE A 150 -3.64 5.82 -6.96
N ASP A 151 -3.00 6.92 -6.59
CA ASP A 151 -3.40 8.27 -7.01
C ASP A 151 -2.73 8.55 -8.38
N PHE A 152 -3.49 8.41 -9.47
CA PHE A 152 -2.92 8.51 -10.83
C PHE A 152 -2.62 9.93 -11.28
N GLU A 153 -3.25 10.93 -10.66
CA GLU A 153 -3.17 12.35 -11.03
C GLU A 153 -2.43 13.21 -10.02
N ASN A 154 -2.06 12.64 -8.87
CA ASN A 154 -1.47 13.31 -7.72
C ASN A 154 -2.34 14.47 -7.21
N ASP A 155 -3.64 14.24 -7.08
CA ASP A 155 -4.60 15.20 -6.52
C ASP A 155 -4.93 14.97 -5.03
N GLY A 156 -4.31 13.93 -4.44
CA GLY A 156 -4.49 13.51 -3.05
C GLY A 156 -5.66 12.55 -2.84
N ILE A 157 -6.40 12.19 -3.89
CA ILE A 157 -7.46 11.18 -3.85
C ILE A 157 -6.92 9.90 -4.48
N ALA A 158 -6.97 8.80 -3.77
CA ALA A 158 -6.48 7.54 -4.30
C ALA A 158 -7.54 6.81 -5.16
N GLU A 159 -7.21 6.39 -6.38
CA GLU A 159 -8.13 5.60 -7.22
C GLU A 159 -8.10 4.12 -6.88
N VAL A 160 -9.25 3.46 -6.97
CA VAL A 160 -9.36 2.01 -6.82
C VAL A 160 -9.20 1.31 -8.16
N ILE A 161 -8.25 0.37 -8.25
CA ILE A 161 -8.07 -0.52 -9.38
C ILE A 161 -8.64 -1.90 -9.04
N TYR A 162 -9.66 -2.32 -9.79
CA TYR A 162 -10.39 -3.55 -9.51
C TYR A 162 -10.75 -4.31 -10.79
N SER A 163 -10.45 -5.61 -10.82
CA SER A 163 -10.86 -6.52 -11.90
C SER A 163 -11.86 -7.54 -11.39
N ASP A 164 -13.04 -7.56 -12.00
CA ASP A 164 -14.08 -8.56 -11.73
C ASP A 164 -14.02 -9.71 -12.77
N GLU A 165 -15.09 -10.48 -12.93
CA GLU A 165 -15.13 -11.61 -13.86
C GLU A 165 -14.95 -11.25 -15.34
N ILE A 166 -15.22 -9.99 -15.71
CA ILE A 166 -15.29 -9.55 -17.11
C ILE A 166 -14.60 -8.22 -17.39
N THR A 167 -14.36 -7.39 -16.38
CA THR A 167 -13.95 -5.99 -16.55
C THR A 167 -12.92 -5.57 -15.51
N LEU A 168 -11.81 -5.01 -15.99
CA LEU A 168 -10.91 -4.19 -15.20
C LEU A 168 -11.43 -2.75 -15.18
N ARG A 169 -11.49 -2.13 -13.99
CA ARG A 169 -11.95 -0.76 -13.78
C ARG A 169 -10.98 0.02 -12.90
N VAL A 170 -10.93 1.32 -13.14
CA VAL A 170 -10.40 2.33 -12.23
C VAL A 170 -11.57 3.19 -11.77
N TYR A 171 -11.79 3.25 -10.47
CA TYR A 171 -12.80 4.10 -9.84
C TYR A 171 -12.12 5.25 -9.12
N ARG A 172 -12.69 6.46 -9.22
CA ARG A 172 -12.31 7.56 -8.33
C ARG A 172 -12.62 7.18 -6.88
N GLY A 173 -11.64 7.39 -6.00
CA GLY A 173 -11.73 7.06 -4.58
C GLY A 173 -12.95 7.68 -3.88
N SER A 174 -13.30 8.93 -4.21
CA SER A 174 -14.26 9.69 -3.40
C SER A 174 -15.72 9.29 -3.57
N ASP A 175 -16.11 8.81 -4.76
CA ASP A 175 -17.51 8.56 -5.09
C ASP A 175 -17.78 7.33 -5.97
N GLY A 176 -16.73 6.60 -6.36
CA GLY A 176 -16.87 5.41 -7.20
C GLY A 176 -17.20 5.70 -8.66
N LEU A 177 -16.99 6.94 -9.16
CA LEU A 177 -17.08 7.21 -10.59
C LEU A 177 -16.07 6.35 -11.35
N VAL A 178 -16.52 5.67 -12.41
CA VAL A 178 -15.63 4.92 -13.31
C VAL A 178 -14.82 5.91 -14.16
N LEU A 179 -13.51 5.97 -13.93
CA LEU A 179 -12.57 6.79 -14.69
C LEU A 179 -12.05 6.04 -15.92
N PHE A 180 -11.79 4.75 -15.76
CA PHE A 180 -11.35 3.86 -16.83
C PHE A 180 -12.03 2.49 -16.69
N GLN A 181 -12.31 1.85 -17.82
CA GLN A 181 -12.68 0.44 -17.84
C GLN A 181 -12.29 -0.23 -19.16
N THR A 182 -11.96 -1.52 -19.08
CA THR A 182 -11.70 -2.36 -20.24
C THR A 182 -12.12 -3.81 -19.98
N LEU A 183 -12.40 -4.55 -21.04
CA LEU A 183 -12.74 -5.97 -20.91
C LEU A 183 -11.48 -6.75 -20.51
N LEU A 184 -11.57 -7.45 -19.37
CA LEU A 184 -10.54 -8.33 -18.87
C LEU A 184 -11.20 -9.46 -18.09
N SER A 185 -11.28 -10.64 -18.70
CA SER A 185 -11.98 -11.77 -18.08
C SER A 185 -11.11 -12.54 -17.12
N SER A 186 -11.69 -12.99 -16.00
CA SER A 186 -11.08 -13.99 -15.12
C SER A 186 -12.14 -14.78 -14.37
N CYS A 187 -11.81 -15.98 -13.89
CA CYS A 187 -12.58 -16.64 -12.84
C CYS A 187 -12.24 -16.14 -11.41
N THR A 188 -11.51 -15.03 -11.32
CA THR A 188 -11.28 -14.12 -10.17
C THR A 188 -10.56 -14.68 -8.95
N TRP A 189 -10.64 -16.00 -8.72
CA TRP A 189 -9.99 -16.80 -7.66
C TRP A 189 -9.50 -16.03 -6.43
N HIS A 190 -8.30 -15.44 -6.50
CA HIS A 190 -7.66 -14.67 -5.42
C HIS A 190 -6.79 -13.51 -5.94
N GLU A 191 -6.94 -13.16 -7.22
CA GLU A 191 -6.05 -12.18 -7.84
C GLU A 191 -6.50 -10.74 -7.59
N TYR A 192 -5.57 -9.80 -7.79
CA TYR A 192 -5.86 -8.37 -7.80
C TYR A 192 -4.85 -7.66 -8.71
N PRO A 193 -5.23 -6.53 -9.35
CA PRO A 193 -4.33 -5.74 -10.19
C PRO A 193 -3.17 -5.13 -9.39
N LEU A 194 -2.04 -4.87 -10.03
CA LEU A 194 -0.88 -4.20 -9.44
C LEU A 194 -0.65 -2.86 -10.14
N VAL A 195 -0.04 -1.91 -9.44
CA VAL A 195 0.43 -0.65 -10.05
C VAL A 195 1.93 -0.51 -9.85
N ALA A 196 2.71 -0.44 -10.92
CA ALA A 196 4.15 -0.27 -10.88
C ALA A 196 4.66 0.32 -12.21
N ASP A 197 5.81 0.96 -12.18
CA ASP A 197 6.58 1.31 -13.39
C ASP A 197 7.26 0.02 -13.86
N VAL A 198 6.79 -0.56 -14.96
CA VAL A 198 7.23 -1.88 -15.41
C VAL A 198 8.14 -1.85 -16.63
N ASP A 199 8.19 -0.73 -17.34
CA ASP A 199 9.06 -0.56 -18.50
C ASP A 199 10.17 0.48 -18.31
N GLY A 200 10.20 1.16 -17.16
CA GLY A 200 11.26 2.05 -16.74
C GLY A 200 11.18 3.44 -17.37
N ASP A 201 10.00 3.87 -17.81
CA ASP A 201 9.76 5.19 -18.39
C ASP A 201 9.37 6.24 -17.33
N ASN A 202 9.32 5.84 -16.05
CA ASN A 202 8.94 6.66 -14.91
C ASN A 202 7.45 7.08 -14.95
N GLN A 203 6.60 6.28 -15.57
CA GLN A 203 5.14 6.37 -15.51
C GLN A 203 4.59 5.17 -14.73
N ALA A 204 3.37 5.29 -14.20
CA ALA A 204 2.69 4.16 -13.61
C ALA A 204 2.05 3.28 -14.68
N GLU A 205 2.10 1.95 -14.52
CA GLU A 205 1.28 1.02 -15.29
C GLU A 205 0.41 0.16 -14.38
N ILE A 206 -0.75 -0.23 -14.89
CA ILE A 206 -1.60 -1.27 -14.29
C ILE A 206 -1.20 -2.63 -14.87
N LEU A 207 -0.79 -3.56 -14.01
CA LEU A 207 -0.70 -4.97 -14.33
C LEU A 207 -1.95 -5.72 -13.87
N ALA A 208 -2.54 -6.53 -14.75
CA ALA A 208 -3.65 -7.38 -14.39
C ALA A 208 -3.55 -8.75 -15.06
N VAL A 209 -4.03 -9.78 -14.36
CA VAL A 209 -4.07 -11.15 -14.86
C VAL A 209 -5.45 -11.46 -15.43
N ALA A 210 -5.49 -12.33 -16.43
CA ALA A 210 -6.71 -12.77 -17.08
C ALA A 210 -6.69 -14.26 -17.37
N ASN A 211 -7.87 -14.86 -17.34
CA ASN A 211 -8.12 -16.20 -17.83
C ASN A 211 -9.55 -16.36 -18.32
N ASN A 212 -9.81 -17.46 -19.03
CA ASN A 212 -11.13 -17.80 -19.54
C ASN A 212 -11.70 -19.08 -18.93
N ASN A 213 -11.19 -19.49 -17.75
CA ASN A 213 -11.51 -20.79 -17.14
C ASN A 213 -13.01 -20.95 -16.83
N CYS A 214 -13.72 -19.83 -16.66
CA CYS A 214 -15.15 -19.78 -16.38
C CYS A 214 -15.99 -19.27 -17.57
N GLY A 215 -15.36 -19.11 -18.75
CA GLY A 215 -16.07 -18.82 -20.01
C GLY A 215 -16.56 -17.38 -20.18
N PHE A 216 -16.09 -16.44 -19.36
CA PHE A 216 -16.55 -15.04 -19.37
C PHE A 216 -16.00 -14.18 -20.52
N GLY A 217 -14.83 -14.51 -21.05
CA GLY A 217 -14.20 -13.78 -22.16
C GLY A 217 -13.02 -14.55 -22.76
N PRO A 218 -12.41 -14.04 -23.84
CA PRO A 218 -11.26 -14.70 -24.48
C PRO A 218 -9.91 -14.39 -23.83
N GLN A 219 -9.82 -13.40 -22.92
CA GLN A 219 -8.56 -12.92 -22.37
C GLN A 219 -7.83 -14.01 -21.56
N GLN A 220 -6.50 -14.08 -21.73
CA GLN A 220 -5.62 -15.03 -21.05
C GLN A 220 -4.23 -14.40 -20.88
N GLY A 221 -3.62 -14.58 -19.72
CA GLY A 221 -2.24 -14.16 -19.45
C GLY A 221 -2.15 -12.90 -18.60
N ILE A 222 -1.09 -12.13 -18.80
CA ILE A 222 -0.80 -10.88 -18.09
C ILE A 222 -0.99 -9.73 -19.08
N TYR A 223 -1.69 -8.69 -18.64
CA TYR A 223 -1.94 -7.46 -19.38
C TYR A 223 -1.29 -6.30 -18.63
N VAL A 224 -0.69 -5.39 -19.39
CA VAL A 224 -0.10 -4.14 -18.91
C VAL A 224 -0.84 -3.00 -19.59
N TYR A 225 -1.29 -2.03 -18.82
CA TYR A 225 -1.96 -0.82 -19.30
C TYR A 225 -1.19 0.39 -18.78
N GLY A 226 -0.79 1.28 -19.69
CA GLY A 226 -0.27 2.61 -19.37
C GLY A 226 -1.15 3.70 -19.98
N ASP A 227 -0.97 4.93 -19.55
CA ASP A 227 -1.66 6.08 -20.14
C ASP A 227 -1.04 6.46 -21.49
N ALA A 228 -1.87 6.55 -22.53
CA ALA A 228 -1.40 6.80 -23.89
C ALA A 228 -0.83 8.21 -24.10
N ASP A 229 -1.16 9.15 -23.20
CA ASP A 229 -0.67 10.53 -23.24
C ASP A 229 0.41 10.78 -22.16
N GLU A 230 0.91 9.73 -21.49
CA GLU A 230 1.92 9.81 -20.42
C GLU A 230 1.51 10.80 -19.30
N LYS A 231 0.26 10.74 -18.85
CA LYS A 231 -0.27 11.61 -17.79
C LYS A 231 -0.32 10.99 -16.40
N TRP A 232 -0.32 9.65 -16.31
CA TRP A 232 -0.29 8.99 -15.01
C TRP A 232 1.01 9.33 -14.30
N VAL A 233 0.93 9.70 -13.03
CA VAL A 233 2.13 10.10 -12.30
C VAL A 233 3.12 8.95 -12.18
N PRO A 234 4.42 9.24 -11.93
CA PRO A 234 5.41 8.20 -11.71
C PRO A 234 5.01 7.25 -10.59
N THR A 235 5.67 6.10 -10.49
CA THR A 235 5.50 5.15 -9.39
C THR A 235 6.77 4.32 -9.20
N ARG A 236 6.82 3.57 -8.10
CA ARG A 236 7.92 2.64 -7.86
C ARG A 236 7.85 1.47 -8.84
N GLN A 237 9.01 0.97 -9.24
CA GLN A 237 9.14 -0.28 -10.02
C GLN A 237 8.89 -1.56 -9.19
N ILE A 238 8.38 -1.43 -7.96
CA ILE A 238 8.33 -2.50 -6.97
C ILE A 238 6.90 -2.75 -6.51
N TRP A 239 6.42 -3.96 -6.80
CA TRP A 239 5.29 -4.60 -6.13
C TRP A 239 5.66 -6.04 -5.75
N ASN A 240 6.34 -6.22 -4.61
CA ASN A 240 7.02 -7.48 -4.28
C ASN A 240 6.21 -8.48 -3.42
N GLN A 241 5.02 -8.10 -2.97
CA GLN A 241 4.27 -8.86 -1.98
C GLN A 241 2.76 -8.72 -2.17
N HIS A 242 2.01 -9.74 -1.72
CA HIS A 242 0.55 -9.68 -1.76
C HIS A 242 -0.01 -8.61 -0.81
N THR A 243 0.58 -8.49 0.37
CA THR A 243 0.22 -7.56 1.44
C THR A 243 1.05 -6.28 1.31
N TYR A 244 0.95 -5.66 0.13
CA TYR A 244 1.81 -4.55 -0.24
C TYR A 244 1.66 -3.35 0.69
N HIS A 245 2.80 -2.92 1.18
CA HIS A 245 3.08 -1.65 1.84
C HIS A 245 4.52 -1.29 1.46
N ILE A 246 4.81 0.01 1.50
CA ILE A 246 5.91 0.61 0.74
C ILE A 246 7.25 0.44 1.45
N THR A 247 7.24 0.42 2.78
CA THR A 247 8.44 0.34 3.63
C THR A 247 9.10 -1.04 3.69
N ASN A 248 8.40 -2.09 3.23
CA ASN A 248 8.89 -3.48 3.35
C ASN A 248 10.13 -3.76 2.48
N VAL A 249 10.28 -3.03 1.38
CA VAL A 249 11.42 -3.15 0.46
C VAL A 249 11.87 -1.74 0.08
N ASN A 250 13.18 -1.49 0.07
CA ASN A 250 13.74 -0.22 -0.36
C ASN A 250 13.50 0.02 -1.86
N PRO A 251 13.55 1.27 -2.35
CA PRO A 251 13.39 1.59 -3.77
C PRO A 251 14.36 0.84 -4.70
N ASP A 252 15.55 0.48 -4.20
CA ASP A 252 16.57 -0.29 -4.93
C ASP A 252 16.34 -1.82 -4.89
N GLY A 253 15.24 -2.28 -4.29
CA GLY A 253 14.90 -3.69 -4.15
C GLY A 253 15.59 -4.41 -2.98
N THR A 254 16.41 -3.72 -2.18
CA THR A 254 17.02 -4.30 -0.98
C THR A 254 16.01 -4.42 0.16
N ILE A 255 16.24 -5.38 1.06
CA ILE A 255 15.41 -5.56 2.26
C ILE A 255 16.01 -4.72 3.38
N PRO A 256 15.24 -3.79 4.00
CA PRO A 256 15.74 -3.01 5.12
C PRO A 256 16.06 -3.91 6.31
N ILE A 257 17.12 -3.58 7.04
CA ILE A 257 17.48 -4.28 8.29
C ILE A 257 16.45 -3.94 9.38
N PHE A 258 15.99 -2.69 9.39
CA PHE A 258 14.88 -2.20 10.18
C PHE A 258 13.93 -1.49 9.23
N GLU A 259 12.75 -2.07 9.07
CA GLU A 259 11.67 -1.45 8.31
C GLU A 259 11.12 -0.24 9.08
N ASN A 260 10.96 0.89 8.40
CA ASN A 260 10.18 2.01 8.90
C ASN A 260 8.70 1.60 9.01
N VAL A 261 8.01 2.08 10.03
CA VAL A 261 6.61 1.72 10.24
C VAL A 261 5.73 2.45 9.24
N ASN A 262 5.25 1.75 8.21
CA ASN A 262 4.51 2.34 7.08
C ASN A 262 3.51 3.43 7.49
N TRP A 263 2.57 3.14 8.40
CA TRP A 263 1.53 4.09 8.79
C TRP A 263 2.01 5.29 9.62
N LEU A 264 3.26 5.29 10.08
CA LEU A 264 3.90 6.43 10.76
C LEU A 264 4.75 7.27 9.81
N GLU A 265 5.04 6.76 8.61
CA GLU A 265 5.74 7.54 7.60
C GLU A 265 4.74 8.53 6.94
N PRO A 266 5.13 9.79 6.72
CA PRO A 266 4.25 10.78 6.09
C PRO A 266 3.70 10.30 4.74
N GLY A 267 2.38 10.37 4.57
CA GLY A 267 1.70 9.91 3.34
C GLY A 267 1.59 8.38 3.19
N LEU A 268 2.00 7.60 4.20
CA LEU A 268 2.05 6.14 4.15
C LEU A 268 1.05 5.42 5.06
N ASN A 269 0.00 6.10 5.52
CA ASN A 269 -1.10 5.43 6.22
C ASN A 269 -2.02 4.66 5.26
N ASN A 270 -1.47 3.61 4.62
CA ASN A 270 -2.10 2.90 3.51
C ASN A 270 -1.77 1.40 3.50
N PHE A 271 -2.51 0.64 2.67
CA PHE A 271 -2.31 -0.77 2.45
C PHE A 271 -2.82 -1.21 1.07
N ARG A 272 -2.00 -2.00 0.34
CA ARG A 272 -2.18 -2.33 -1.09
C ARG A 272 -2.30 -1.09 -1.98
N LEU A 273 -1.56 -0.04 -1.60
CA LEU A 273 -1.38 1.18 -2.34
C LEU A 273 0.08 1.30 -2.74
N ASN A 274 0.35 1.54 -4.02
CA ASN A 274 1.66 2.03 -4.43
C ASN A 274 1.59 3.56 -4.48
N ALA A 275 2.73 4.21 -4.34
CA ALA A 275 2.83 5.66 -4.44
C ALA A 275 4.21 5.96 -4.97
N PHE A 276 4.28 6.98 -5.82
CA PHE A 276 5.52 7.71 -5.96
C PHE A 276 5.57 8.71 -4.84
N PHE A 277 6.41 8.40 -3.87
CA PHE A 277 7.09 9.47 -3.21
C PHE A 277 7.93 10.10 -4.31
N GLU A 278 7.80 11.41 -4.51
CA GLU A 278 9.05 12.17 -4.55
C GLU A 278 9.74 11.80 -3.22
N PHE A 279 10.42 10.66 -3.18
CA PHE A 279 11.46 10.46 -2.20
C PHE A 279 12.28 11.72 -2.43
N GLU A 280 12.32 12.58 -1.44
CA GLU A 280 13.37 13.58 -1.31
C GLU A 280 14.68 12.81 -1.21
N GLY A 281 15.09 12.19 -2.33
CA GLY A 281 15.81 10.92 -2.40
C GLY A 281 16.04 10.21 -1.07
N PRO A 282 17.25 9.72 -0.79
CA PRO A 282 17.73 9.67 0.59
C PRO A 282 17.67 11.08 1.21
N PRO A 283 17.42 11.22 2.53
CA PRO A 283 17.52 12.52 3.20
C PRO A 283 18.78 13.21 2.72
N CYS A 284 18.64 14.46 2.31
CA CYS A 284 19.73 15.25 1.78
C CYS A 284 20.16 14.99 0.32
N ASP A 285 19.36 14.27 -0.47
CA ASP A 285 19.43 14.26 -1.94
C ASP A 285 18.61 15.43 -2.49
N ILE A 286 19.28 16.55 -2.74
CA ILE A 286 18.67 17.82 -3.11
C ILE A 286 18.39 17.87 -4.61
N ASP A 287 19.21 17.20 -5.42
CA ASP A 287 19.04 17.16 -6.88
C ASP A 287 18.20 15.97 -7.37
N ARG A 288 17.78 15.11 -6.44
CA ARG A 288 16.83 13.99 -6.61
C ARG A 288 17.35 12.92 -7.57
N ASN A 289 18.66 12.69 -7.56
CA ASN A 289 19.30 11.69 -8.40
C ASN A 289 19.48 10.31 -7.71
N SER A 290 18.95 10.17 -6.49
CA SER A 290 19.07 9.02 -5.58
C SER A 290 20.48 8.77 -5.01
N VAL A 291 21.35 9.79 -5.03
CA VAL A 291 22.72 9.75 -4.50
C VAL A 291 22.98 11.01 -3.68
N VAL A 292 23.30 10.88 -2.39
CA VAL A 292 23.80 12.01 -1.59
C VAL A 292 25.29 12.18 -1.85
N ASP A 293 25.64 13.24 -2.58
CA ASP A 293 27.00 13.57 -2.94
C ASP A 293 27.37 15.05 -2.67
N ILE A 294 28.52 15.49 -3.20
CA ILE A 294 29.00 16.85 -3.03
C ILE A 294 28.12 17.92 -3.69
N ASN A 295 27.34 17.56 -4.70
CA ASN A 295 26.41 18.44 -5.42
C ASN A 295 25.21 18.78 -4.54
N ASP A 296 24.71 17.85 -3.73
CA ASP A 296 23.64 18.10 -2.76
C ASP A 296 24.10 19.05 -1.65
N ILE A 297 25.27 18.77 -1.07
CA ILE A 297 25.89 19.63 -0.06
C ILE A 297 26.15 21.03 -0.64
N ARG A 298 26.51 21.13 -1.93
CA ARG A 298 26.67 22.40 -2.62
C ARG A 298 25.35 23.14 -2.79
N ALA A 299 24.25 22.43 -3.06
CA ALA A 299 22.93 23.02 -3.17
C ALA A 299 22.49 23.68 -1.85
N ILE A 300 22.70 23.01 -0.71
CA ILE A 300 22.43 23.57 0.63
C ILE A 300 23.38 24.76 0.92
N THR A 301 24.69 24.57 0.72
CA THR A 301 25.67 25.62 1.05
C THR A 301 25.51 26.88 0.20
N THR A 302 24.99 26.77 -1.02
CA THR A 302 24.68 27.90 -1.91
C THR A 302 23.44 28.66 -1.48
N ALA A 303 22.47 27.98 -0.84
CA ALA A 303 21.22 28.57 -0.36
C ALA A 303 21.30 29.11 1.09
N ARG A 304 22.50 29.18 1.69
CA ARG A 304 22.65 29.58 3.09
C ARG A 304 22.13 30.98 3.43
N ASN A 305 21.59 31.11 4.64
CA ASN A 305 20.99 32.31 5.21
C ASN A 305 19.73 32.78 4.48
N THR A 306 19.02 31.86 3.83
CA THR A 306 17.67 32.12 3.31
C THR A 306 16.63 31.40 4.16
N PRO A 307 15.41 31.98 4.31
CA PRO A 307 14.29 31.25 4.89
C PRO A 307 13.98 30.00 4.05
N ALA A 308 13.67 28.90 4.71
CA ALA A 308 13.15 27.70 4.08
C ALA A 308 11.63 27.80 3.93
N VAL A 309 11.08 27.27 2.85
CA VAL A 309 9.63 27.00 2.75
C VAL A 309 9.31 25.68 3.43
N PRO A 310 8.09 25.44 3.94
CA PRO A 310 7.72 24.14 4.47
C PRO A 310 7.99 23.02 3.44
N GLY A 311 8.76 22.00 3.82
CA GLY A 311 9.18 20.92 2.93
C GLY A 311 10.35 21.27 1.98
N ASP A 312 11.16 22.29 2.27
CA ASP A 312 12.39 22.54 1.51
C ASP A 312 13.46 21.52 1.93
N ALA A 313 13.78 20.56 1.05
CA ALA A 313 14.79 19.53 1.26
C ALA A 313 16.18 20.04 1.73
N ARG A 314 16.47 21.34 1.56
CA ARG A 314 17.72 21.98 2.02
C ARG A 314 17.71 22.36 3.50
N ASP A 315 16.56 22.34 4.17
CA ASP A 315 16.37 22.58 5.61
C ASP A 315 16.27 21.23 6.33
N VAL A 316 17.44 20.64 6.58
CA VAL A 316 17.57 19.24 7.01
C VAL A 316 17.17 19.09 8.49
N ASP A 317 17.37 20.13 9.30
CA ASP A 317 16.97 20.12 10.71
C ASP A 317 15.59 20.75 10.98
N GLY A 318 14.94 21.30 9.94
CA GLY A 318 13.57 21.77 9.96
C GLY A 318 13.37 23.03 10.81
N ASP A 319 14.42 23.83 11.01
CA ASP A 319 14.37 25.04 11.83
C ASP A 319 13.80 26.27 11.08
N GLY A 320 13.50 26.12 9.79
CA GLY A 320 12.94 27.14 8.92
C GLY A 320 13.99 28.05 8.28
N VAL A 321 15.29 27.78 8.45
CA VAL A 321 16.38 28.58 7.89
C VAL A 321 17.49 27.67 7.35
N ILE A 322 17.88 27.86 6.09
CA ILE A 322 18.97 27.08 5.50
C ILE A 322 20.32 27.56 6.06
N THR A 323 21.01 26.71 6.83
CA THR A 323 22.26 27.00 7.52
C THR A 323 23.42 26.08 7.11
N LEU A 324 24.56 26.24 7.82
CA LEU A 324 25.68 25.32 7.70
C LEU A 324 25.44 24.02 8.49
N ASN A 325 24.51 24.01 9.45
CA ASN A 325 24.19 22.81 10.20
C ASN A 325 23.48 21.81 9.30
N ASP A 326 22.57 22.26 8.44
CA ASP A 326 21.92 21.44 7.42
C ASP A 326 22.93 20.73 6.53
N ALA A 327 23.87 21.51 5.98
CA ALA A 327 24.94 20.96 5.14
C ALA A 327 25.84 19.96 5.88
N ARG A 328 26.03 20.11 7.20
CA ARG A 328 26.82 19.17 8.00
C ARG A 328 26.08 17.89 8.30
N GLN A 329 24.77 17.97 8.52
CA GLN A 329 23.92 16.78 8.66
C GLN A 329 23.92 16.01 7.34
N CYS A 330 23.79 16.72 6.22
CA CYS A 330 23.90 16.17 4.87
C CYS A 330 25.17 15.34 4.61
N VAL A 331 26.31 15.82 5.10
CA VAL A 331 27.61 15.13 4.93
C VAL A 331 27.62 13.74 5.61
N LEU A 332 26.81 13.54 6.64
CA LEU A 332 26.70 12.25 7.34
C LEU A 332 25.88 11.23 6.55
N GLU A 333 25.05 11.70 5.62
CA GLU A 333 24.16 10.88 4.78
C GLU A 333 24.78 10.53 3.41
N CYS A 334 26.02 10.96 3.15
CA CYS A 334 26.69 10.73 1.88
C CYS A 334 26.77 9.24 1.50
N THR A 335 26.28 8.93 0.30
CA THR A 335 26.20 7.55 -0.22
C THR A 335 27.58 6.94 -0.44
N ASN A 336 28.54 7.75 -0.91
CA ASN A 336 29.91 7.31 -1.20
C ASN A 336 30.95 7.88 -0.22
N PRO A 337 32.09 7.19 0.01
CA PRO A 337 33.17 7.71 0.83
C PRO A 337 33.62 9.10 0.38
N ARG A 338 33.68 10.05 1.33
CA ARG A 338 34.03 11.46 1.09
C ARG A 338 33.02 12.22 0.21
N CYS A 339 31.76 11.77 0.14
CA CYS A 339 30.71 12.40 -0.66
C CYS A 339 31.11 12.54 -2.14
N ALA A 340 31.73 11.49 -2.68
CA ALA A 340 32.07 11.45 -4.09
C ALA A 340 30.78 11.33 -4.93
N PRO A 341 30.66 12.06 -6.05
CA PRO A 341 29.60 11.84 -7.03
C PRO A 341 29.58 10.41 -7.54
#